data_AF-A0A229TUE7-F1
#
_entry.id   AF-A0A229TUE7-F1
#
_cell.length_a   1.000
_cell.length_b   1.000
_cell.length_c   1.000
_cell.angle_alpha   90.00
_cell.angle_beta   90.00
_cell.angle_gamma   90.00
#
_symmetry.space_group_name_H-M   'P 1'
#
loop_
_entity.id
_entity.type
_entity.pdbx_description
1 polymer ?
#
loop_
_entity_poly.entity_id
_entity_poly.type
_entity_poly.pdbx_seq_one_letter_code
_entity_poly.pdbx_strand_id
1 'polypeptide(L)'
;MAAALELPADRLAETVAAYNASVVDGPFDWRRPDGKHTAGLTPPKSNWALTIDEAPLLAYPVACAIVFTFGGLATDAEARVVGERGTPIPGLYAAGECTGIYHDKYPGGTSVLRGMVFGRVAGRAAATA
;
A
#
# COMPACT_ATOMS: atom_id res chain seq x y z
N MET A 1 -23.01 -14.40 -9.31
CA MET A 1 -21.83 -13.96 -8.53
C MET A 1 -21.46 -14.96 -7.44
N ALA A 2 -22.27 -15.16 -6.38
CA ALA A 2 -21.92 -16.05 -5.26
C ALA A 2 -21.50 -17.47 -5.68
N ALA A 3 -22.30 -18.12 -6.52
CA ALA A 3 -22.00 -19.46 -7.03
C ALA A 3 -20.70 -19.52 -7.86
N ALA A 4 -20.38 -18.47 -8.62
CA ALA A 4 -19.15 -18.39 -9.40
C ALA A 4 -17.89 -18.19 -8.53
N LEU A 5 -18.06 -17.77 -7.28
CA LEU A 5 -17.00 -17.57 -6.30
C LEU A 5 -17.03 -18.61 -5.17
N GLU A 6 -17.89 -19.62 -5.27
CA GLU A 6 -18.06 -20.66 -4.24
C GLU A 6 -18.41 -20.07 -2.85
N LEU A 7 -19.11 -18.94 -2.81
CA LEU A 7 -19.54 -18.27 -1.59
C LEU A 7 -20.99 -18.65 -1.21
N PRO A 8 -21.33 -18.77 0.09
CA PRO A 8 -22.71 -18.95 0.52
C PRO A 8 -23.57 -17.74 0.13
N ALA A 9 -24.55 -17.94 -0.77
CA ALA A 9 -25.34 -16.85 -1.35
C ALA A 9 -26.08 -16.03 -0.30
N ASP A 10 -26.70 -16.68 0.68
CA ASP A 10 -27.46 -15.99 1.74
C ASP A 10 -26.56 -15.12 2.61
N ARG A 11 -25.37 -15.62 2.98
CA ARG A 11 -24.41 -14.85 3.79
C ARG A 11 -23.86 -13.65 3.03
N LEU A 12 -23.61 -13.81 1.73
CA LEU A 12 -23.19 -12.71 0.88
C LEU A 12 -24.27 -11.62 0.80
N ALA A 13 -25.53 -12.02 0.56
CA ALA A 13 -26.65 -11.10 0.49
C ALA A 13 -26.87 -10.35 1.81
N GLU A 14 -26.84 -11.06 2.94
CA GLU A 14 -26.93 -10.44 4.28
C GLU A 14 -25.79 -9.46 4.55
N THR A 15 -24.56 -9.83 4.18
CA THR A 15 -23.38 -8.96 4.38
C THR A 15 -23.50 -7.67 3.58
N VAL A 16 -23.92 -7.76 2.31
CA VAL A 16 -24.14 -6.58 1.45
C VAL A 16 -25.29 -5.74 1.99
N ALA A 17 -26.40 -6.35 2.43
CA ALA A 17 -27.52 -5.64 3.01
C ALA A 17 -27.13 -4.89 4.31
N ALA A 18 -26.38 -5.54 5.20
CA ALA A 18 -25.87 -4.92 6.43
C ALA A 18 -24.92 -3.74 6.11
N TYR A 19 -24.01 -3.92 5.16
CA TYR A 19 -23.12 -2.83 4.73
C TYR A 19 -23.91 -1.65 4.15
N ASN A 20 -24.87 -1.90 3.25
CA ASN A 20 -25.69 -0.86 2.63
C ASN A 20 -26.51 -0.09 3.69
N ALA A 21 -27.09 -0.79 4.67
CA ALA A 21 -27.84 -0.17 5.76
C ALA A 21 -26.96 0.69 6.69
N SER A 22 -25.65 0.40 6.74
CA SER A 22 -24.68 1.19 7.51
C SER A 22 -24.20 2.44 6.79
N VAL A 23 -24.43 2.60 5.47
CA VAL A 23 -23.99 3.79 4.72
C VAL A 23 -24.76 5.03 5.19
N VAL A 24 -24.02 6.04 5.64
CA VAL A 24 -24.59 7.34 6.02
C VAL A 24 -24.73 8.20 4.77
N ASP A 25 -25.91 8.81 4.58
CA ASP A 25 -26.14 9.68 3.43
C ASP A 25 -25.30 10.98 3.53
N GLY A 26 -24.96 11.54 2.38
CA GLY A 26 -24.03 12.67 2.27
C GLY A 26 -23.39 12.80 0.89
N PRO A 27 -22.77 13.95 0.60
CA PRO A 27 -22.14 14.22 -0.69
C PRO A 27 -20.98 13.25 -0.95
N PHE A 28 -20.88 12.76 -2.19
CA PHE A 28 -19.78 11.92 -2.64
C PHE A 28 -18.77 12.75 -3.45
N ASP A 29 -17.49 12.69 -3.08
CA ASP A 29 -16.41 13.33 -3.83
C ASP A 29 -15.16 12.43 -3.83
N TRP A 30 -14.98 11.67 -4.90
CA TRP A 30 -13.86 10.74 -5.05
C TRP A 30 -12.47 11.39 -5.03
N ARG A 31 -12.38 12.72 -5.14
CA ARG A 31 -11.10 13.45 -5.27
C ARG A 31 -10.46 13.80 -3.93
N ARG A 32 -11.21 13.66 -2.82
CA ARG A 32 -10.76 14.01 -1.47
C ARG A 32 -11.49 13.14 -0.43
N PRO A 33 -10.96 13.00 0.79
CA PRO A 33 -11.73 12.44 1.89
C PRO A 33 -13.04 13.23 2.05
N ASP A 34 -14.17 12.61 1.73
CA ASP A 34 -15.48 13.25 1.63
C ASP A 34 -16.32 13.11 2.91
N GLY A 35 -15.85 12.32 3.88
CA GLY A 35 -16.57 12.05 5.12
C GLY A 35 -17.83 11.20 4.94
N LYS A 36 -18.16 10.77 3.72
CA LYS A 36 -19.27 9.84 3.47
C LYS A 36 -18.83 8.46 3.96
N HIS A 37 -19.44 7.99 5.04
CA HIS A 37 -18.91 6.87 5.82
C HIS A 37 -19.97 5.83 6.18
N THR A 38 -19.54 4.72 6.77
CA THR A 38 -20.44 3.73 7.37
C THR A 38 -20.51 3.91 8.90
N ALA A 39 -21.70 3.84 9.48
CA ALA A 39 -21.92 3.81 10.93
C ALA A 39 -22.22 2.39 11.43
N GLY A 40 -21.71 2.02 12.61
CA GLY A 40 -21.99 0.73 13.25
C GLY A 40 -21.17 -0.46 12.74
N LEU A 41 -20.23 -0.26 11.81
CA LEU A 41 -19.29 -1.29 11.34
C LEU A 41 -17.91 -1.17 11.98
N THR A 42 -17.22 -2.30 12.15
CA THR A 42 -15.83 -2.35 12.63
C THR A 42 -14.99 -3.25 11.71
N PRO A 43 -13.95 -2.70 11.03
CA PRO A 43 -13.62 -1.28 10.95
C PRO A 43 -14.66 -0.49 10.14
N PRO A 44 -14.88 0.81 10.43
CA PRO A 44 -15.73 1.64 9.61
C PRO A 44 -15.04 1.96 8.28
N LYS A 45 -15.83 2.07 7.20
CA LYS A 45 -15.40 2.76 6.00
C LYS A 45 -15.55 4.26 6.23
N SER A 46 -14.44 4.95 6.50
CA SER A 46 -14.47 6.34 6.97
C SER A 46 -14.71 7.39 5.87
N ASN A 47 -14.59 7.02 4.59
CA ASN A 47 -14.79 7.90 3.43
C ASN A 47 -15.27 7.07 2.22
N TRP A 48 -15.88 7.75 1.25
CA TRP A 48 -16.33 7.19 -0.03
C TRP A 48 -17.27 5.99 0.11
N ALA A 49 -18.06 5.94 1.19
CA ALA A 49 -19.03 4.86 1.42
C ALA A 49 -20.20 5.01 0.44
N LEU A 50 -20.30 4.11 -0.52
CA LEU A 50 -21.43 3.96 -1.43
C LEU A 50 -22.11 2.63 -1.15
N THR A 51 -23.41 2.55 -1.40
CA THR A 51 -24.15 1.29 -1.40
C THR A 51 -23.70 0.41 -2.56
N ILE A 52 -23.89 -0.90 -2.40
CA ILE A 52 -23.59 -1.95 -3.38
C ILE A 52 -24.93 -2.57 -3.77
N ASP A 53 -25.66 -1.90 -4.66
CA ASP A 53 -27.02 -2.26 -5.08
C ASP A 53 -27.29 -2.01 -6.57
N GLU A 54 -26.34 -1.41 -7.30
CA GLU A 54 -26.43 -1.20 -8.74
C GLU A 54 -25.82 -2.39 -9.52
N ALA A 55 -26.63 -3.03 -10.36
CA ALA A 55 -26.18 -4.10 -11.24
C ALA A 55 -25.52 -3.56 -12.53
N PRO A 56 -24.57 -4.29 -13.14
CA PRO A 56 -24.09 -5.61 -12.75
C PRO A 56 -23.10 -5.56 -11.59
N LEU A 57 -23.30 -6.42 -10.59
CA LEU A 57 -22.37 -6.58 -9.49
C LEU A 57 -21.12 -7.34 -9.95
N LEU A 58 -19.95 -6.82 -9.58
CA LEU A 58 -18.65 -7.42 -9.83
C LEU A 58 -18.02 -7.87 -8.52
N ALA A 59 -17.23 -8.94 -8.60
CA ALA A 59 -16.43 -9.40 -7.48
C ALA A 59 -15.09 -9.94 -7.98
N TYR A 60 -14.03 -9.61 -7.24
CA TYR A 60 -12.65 -9.93 -7.58
C TYR A 60 -12.02 -10.66 -6.40
N PRO A 61 -11.52 -11.89 -6.58
CA PRO A 61 -10.75 -12.58 -5.56
C PRO A 61 -9.47 -11.80 -5.25
N VAL A 62 -9.24 -11.49 -3.98
CA VAL A 62 -8.02 -10.81 -3.51
C VAL A 62 -7.22 -11.80 -2.66
N ALA A 63 -5.95 -11.94 -2.97
CA ALA A 63 -5.00 -12.77 -2.23
C ALA A 63 -3.76 -11.96 -1.87
N CYS A 64 -3.10 -12.37 -0.79
CA CYS A 64 -1.82 -11.77 -0.39
C CYS A 64 -0.72 -12.19 -1.37
N ALA A 65 0.10 -11.22 -1.78
CA ALA A 65 1.32 -11.46 -2.55
C ALA A 65 2.46 -10.63 -1.97
N ILE A 66 3.68 -11.17 -2.02
CA ILE A 66 4.89 -10.44 -1.64
C ILE A 66 5.22 -9.48 -2.78
N VAL A 67 5.25 -8.18 -2.48
CA VAL A 67 5.61 -7.15 -3.47
C VAL A 67 7.09 -6.82 -3.41
N PHE A 68 7.67 -6.66 -2.22
CA PHE A 68 9.10 -6.43 -1.98
C PHE A 68 9.45 -6.71 -0.51
N THR A 69 10.75 -6.73 -0.19
CA THR A 69 11.27 -6.92 1.17
C THR A 69 11.68 -5.60 1.80
N PHE A 70 11.57 -5.49 3.12
CA PHE A 70 11.88 -4.26 3.88
C PHE A 70 13.37 -4.08 4.19
N GLY A 71 14.09 -5.20 4.26
CA GLY A 71 15.52 -5.24 4.55
C GLY A 71 16.39 -5.03 3.31
N GLY A 72 17.70 -5.04 3.53
CA GLY A 72 18.71 -4.89 2.49
C GLY A 72 20.01 -4.35 3.08
N LEU A 73 20.89 -3.87 2.23
CA LEU A 73 22.15 -3.23 2.63
C LEU A 73 21.88 -1.95 3.43
N ALA A 74 22.67 -1.73 4.48
CA ALA A 74 22.72 -0.46 5.17
C ALA A 74 23.43 0.57 4.28
N THR A 75 22.86 1.77 4.17
CA THR A 75 23.44 2.87 3.39
C THR A 75 23.36 4.18 4.15
N ASP A 76 24.33 5.08 3.93
CA ASP A 76 24.25 6.45 4.42
C ASP A 76 23.47 7.38 3.46
N ALA A 77 23.49 8.68 3.74
CA ALA A 77 22.78 9.70 2.96
C ALA A 77 23.37 9.90 1.54
N GLU A 78 24.62 9.50 1.33
CA GLU A 78 25.31 9.53 0.04
C GLU A 78 25.17 8.21 -0.74
N ALA A 79 24.28 7.31 -0.27
CA ALA A 79 24.01 6.00 -0.84
C ALA A 79 25.21 5.04 -0.81
N ARG A 80 26.22 5.30 0.03
CA ARG A 80 27.37 4.40 0.21
C ARG A 80 26.95 3.22 1.09
N VAL A 81 27.38 2.01 0.75
CA VAL A 81 27.11 0.83 1.59
C VAL A 81 27.96 0.92 2.86
N VAL A 82 27.31 0.72 3.99
CA VAL A 82 27.92 0.80 5.32
C VAL A 82 28.25 -0.62 5.81
N GLY A 83 29.53 -0.87 6.11
CA GLY A 83 29.97 -2.13 6.68
C GLY A 83 29.61 -2.28 8.16
N GLU A 84 29.89 -3.43 8.74
CA GLU A 84 29.52 -3.79 10.13
C GLU A 84 30.06 -2.82 11.20
N ARG A 85 31.17 -2.12 10.92
CA ARG A 85 31.79 -1.14 11.82
C ARG A 85 31.22 0.28 11.66
N GLY A 86 30.17 0.46 10.88
CA GLY A 86 29.60 1.77 10.56
C GLY A 86 30.41 2.57 9.54
N THR A 87 31.47 1.99 8.96
CA THR A 87 32.32 2.66 7.97
C THR A 87 31.84 2.38 6.55
N PRO A 88 31.72 3.42 5.69
CA PRO A 88 31.42 3.22 4.28
C PRO A 88 32.46 2.35 3.57
N ILE A 89 32.00 1.45 2.71
CA ILE A 89 32.86 0.62 1.87
C ILE A 89 33.22 1.42 0.61
N PRO A 90 34.52 1.72 0.36
CA PRO A 90 34.92 2.51 -0.79
C PRO A 90 34.46 1.90 -2.13
N GLY A 91 33.88 2.73 -2.99
CA GLY A 91 33.42 2.34 -4.33
C GLY A 91 32.12 1.53 -4.37
N LEU A 92 31.49 1.23 -3.22
CA LEU A 92 30.26 0.44 -3.16
C LEU A 92 29.06 1.30 -2.78
N TYR A 93 28.08 1.36 -3.68
CA TYR A 93 26.84 2.12 -3.54
C TYR A 93 25.63 1.22 -3.75
N ALA A 94 24.52 1.52 -3.08
CA ALA A 94 23.27 0.80 -3.24
C ALA A 94 22.06 1.75 -3.17
N ALA A 95 21.02 1.43 -3.91
CA ALA A 95 19.77 2.18 -3.94
C ALA A 95 18.59 1.25 -4.22
N GLY A 96 17.37 1.74 -3.96
CA GLY A 96 16.13 0.99 -4.22
C GLY A 96 15.96 -0.21 -3.29
N GLU A 97 15.39 -1.29 -3.79
CA GLU A 97 15.01 -2.46 -2.99
C GLU A 97 16.19 -3.29 -2.48
N CYS A 98 17.41 -3.03 -2.98
CA CYS A 98 18.64 -3.62 -2.44
C CYS A 98 19.03 -3.07 -1.05
N THR A 99 18.33 -2.06 -0.56
CA THR A 99 18.68 -1.31 0.66
C THR A 99 17.60 -1.45 1.74
N GLY A 100 18.01 -1.54 3.00
CA GLY A 100 17.08 -1.56 4.13
C GLY A 100 16.44 -0.18 4.35
N ILE A 101 15.14 -0.14 4.63
CA ILE A 101 14.37 1.12 4.79
C ILE A 101 13.30 1.00 5.86
N TYR A 102 12.47 -0.02 5.73
CA TYR A 102 11.20 -0.07 6.41
C TYR A 102 11.37 -0.93 7.65
N HIS A 103 10.82 -0.44 8.75
CA HIS A 103 10.68 -1.21 9.98
C HIS A 103 9.20 -1.21 10.33
N ASP A 104 8.64 -2.41 10.52
CA ASP A 104 7.22 -2.72 10.79
C ASP A 104 6.19 -2.32 9.73
N LYS A 105 6.26 -1.11 9.17
CA LYS A 105 5.24 -0.56 8.26
C LYS A 105 5.85 0.06 7.02
N TYR A 106 5.08 0.01 5.95
CA TYR A 106 5.38 0.64 4.67
C TYR A 106 4.46 1.85 4.42
N PRO A 107 4.99 3.07 4.38
CA PRO A 107 4.26 4.23 3.85
C PRO A 107 4.10 4.09 2.33
N GLY A 108 2.85 4.05 1.85
CA GLY A 108 2.54 3.86 0.44
C GLY A 108 3.26 4.84 -0.50
N GLY A 109 3.76 4.32 -1.62
CA GLY A 109 4.45 5.09 -2.67
C GLY A 109 5.94 5.37 -2.41
N THR A 110 6.45 5.12 -1.20
CA THR A 110 7.83 5.48 -0.86
C THR A 110 8.89 4.59 -1.50
N SER A 111 8.56 3.35 -1.93
CA SER A 111 9.54 2.44 -2.55
C SER A 111 10.06 2.98 -3.88
N VAL A 112 9.13 3.42 -4.74
CA VAL A 112 9.42 4.03 -6.05
C VAL A 112 10.19 5.34 -5.88
N LEU A 113 9.73 6.21 -4.97
CA LEU A 113 10.38 7.50 -4.71
C LEU A 113 11.81 7.31 -4.22
N ARG A 114 12.07 6.31 -3.35
CA ARG A 114 13.43 6.04 -2.89
C ARG A 114 14.32 5.53 -4.01
N GLY A 115 13.84 4.58 -4.82
CA GLY A 115 14.59 4.08 -5.97
C GLY A 115 15.04 5.23 -6.89
N MET A 116 14.14 6.17 -7.18
CA MET A 116 14.44 7.35 -7.98
C MET A 116 15.45 8.30 -7.31
N VAL A 117 15.23 8.65 -6.05
CA VAL A 117 16.06 9.64 -5.34
C VAL A 117 17.45 9.07 -5.04
N PHE A 118 17.53 7.91 -4.39
CA PHE A 118 18.82 7.31 -4.02
C PHE A 118 19.54 6.73 -5.23
N GLY A 119 18.84 6.31 -6.29
CA GLY A 119 19.47 5.95 -7.55
C GLY A 119 20.22 7.14 -8.16
N ARG A 120 19.62 8.33 -8.13
CA ARG A 120 20.27 9.57 -8.57
C ARG A 120 21.44 9.96 -7.67
N VAL A 121 21.30 9.82 -6.35
CA VAL A 121 22.39 10.11 -5.39
C VAL A 121 23.57 9.16 -5.62
N ALA A 122 23.32 7.85 -5.65
CA ALA A 122 24.32 6.83 -5.89
C ALA A 122 25.04 7.05 -7.22
N GLY A 123 24.31 7.32 -8.30
CA GLY A 123 24.90 7.57 -9.61
C GLY A 123 25.81 8.81 -9.63
N ARG A 124 25.43 9.89 -8.94
CA ARG A 124 26.29 11.09 -8.81
C ARG A 124 27.53 10.81 -7.97
N ALA A 125 27.35 10.14 -6.83
CA ALA A 125 28.45 9.84 -5.93
C ALA A 125 29.47 8.90 -6.59
N ALA A 126 28.99 7.87 -7.29
CA ALA A 126 29.84 6.94 -8.04
C ALA A 126 30.60 7.62 -9.20
N ALA A 127 30.01 8.62 -9.85
CA ALA A 127 30.66 9.34 -10.96
C ALA A 127 31.80 10.27 -10.52
N THR A 128 31.83 10.68 -9.25
CA THR A 128 32.84 11.58 -8.67
C THR A 128 33.77 10.89 -7.67
N ALA A 129 33.68 9.55 -7.57
CA ALA A 129 34.46 8.74 -6.63
C ALA A 129 35.90 8.49 -7.13
#